data_AF-A0A6N9UDH8-F1
#
_entry.id   AF-A0A6N9UDH8-F1
#
_cell.length_a   1.000
_cell.length_b   1.000
_cell.length_c   1.000
_cell.angle_alpha   90.00
_cell.angle_beta   90.00
_cell.angle_gamma   90.00
#
_symmetry.space_group_name_H-M   'P 1'
#
loop_
_entity.id
_entity.type
_entity.pdbx_description
1 polymer ?
#
loop_
_entity_poly.entity_id
_entity_poly.type
_entity_poly.pdbx_seq_one_letter_code
_entity_poly.pdbx_strand_id
1 'polypeptide(L)'
;MWRRIPLNTAGPTLTSRLRSKGVHDPGASSTLTALTNRGLVEVDYLPGLLSTIVCVRITPAGRTTARAGLGYGTRWVKHQWALSEWLWREFTKVVAAGEDGLRTEQMWPSAHGYLVHGELVRGNRPYLRVEKTQIKVDQSGPGEAPYYTSYERCCYVLVDAGRAHYAERLADYREVYPDVAAPDLPPAPATTS
;
A
#
# COMPACT_ATOMS: atom_id res chain seq x y z
N MET A 1 -4.96 9.62 -3.47
CA MET A 1 -4.99 11.05 -3.05
C MET A 1 -3.94 11.22 -1.96
N TRP A 2 -2.85 11.95 -2.21
CA TRP A 2 -1.75 12.08 -1.23
C TRP A 2 -2.09 13.12 -0.16
N ARG A 3 -1.68 12.82 1.07
CA ARG A 3 -2.11 13.53 2.29
C ARG A 3 -1.36 14.86 2.47
N ARG A 4 -2.05 15.86 3.01
CA ARG A 4 -1.43 17.08 3.54
C ARG A 4 -0.57 16.72 4.76
N ILE A 5 0.67 17.16 4.79
CA ILE A 5 1.58 16.91 5.91
C ILE A 5 1.81 18.23 6.67
N PRO A 6 1.49 18.29 7.98
CA PRO A 6 1.76 19.48 8.77
C PRO A 6 3.27 19.62 9.03
N LEU A 7 3.77 20.85 8.88
CA LEU A 7 5.19 21.19 8.99
C LEU A 7 5.55 21.66 10.41
N ASN A 8 4.64 22.34 11.12
CA ASN A 8 4.92 23.04 12.38
C ASN A 8 3.94 22.72 13.53
N THR A 9 3.56 21.46 13.70
CA THR A 9 2.72 21.02 14.84
C THR A 9 3.55 20.58 16.06
N ALA A 10 2.91 20.44 17.24
CA ALA A 10 3.58 20.06 18.49
C ALA A 10 4.01 18.56 18.58
N GLY A 11 3.76 17.75 17.54
CA GLY A 11 4.17 16.33 17.46
C GLY A 11 5.44 16.12 16.61
N PRO A 12 5.83 14.87 16.25
CA PRO A 12 6.97 14.61 15.38
C PRO A 12 6.71 15.18 13.97
N THR A 13 7.12 16.43 13.78
CA THR A 13 6.94 17.20 12.55
C THR A 13 7.79 16.67 11.42
N LEU A 14 7.40 17.03 10.18
CA LEU A 14 8.27 16.87 9.01
C LEU A 14 9.68 17.44 9.29
N THR A 15 9.77 18.56 10.00
CA THR A 15 11.02 19.20 10.44
C THR A 15 11.86 18.30 11.36
N SER A 16 11.22 17.60 12.30
CA SER A 16 11.90 16.64 13.17
C SER A 16 12.46 15.44 12.40
N ARG A 17 11.71 14.96 11.39
CA ARG A 17 12.14 13.87 10.50
C ARG A 17 13.23 14.29 9.52
N LEU A 18 13.24 15.53 9.07
CA LEU A 18 14.31 16.08 8.24
C LEU A 18 15.60 16.22 9.05
N ARG A 19 15.50 16.73 10.29
CA ARG A 19 16.63 16.83 11.20
C ARG A 19 17.25 15.48 11.53
N SER A 20 16.43 14.44 11.77
CA SER A 20 16.94 13.08 12.01
C SER A 20 17.65 12.47 10.79
N LYS A 21 17.49 13.05 9.59
CA LYS A 21 18.21 12.67 8.37
C LYS A 21 19.38 13.60 8.06
N GLY A 22 19.82 14.43 9.02
CA GLY A 22 20.94 15.37 8.87
C GLY A 22 20.61 16.60 8.01
N VAL A 23 19.35 16.81 7.63
CA VAL A 23 18.93 17.99 6.87
C VAL A 23 18.63 19.11 7.86
N HIS A 24 19.60 20.01 8.02
CA HIS A 24 19.47 21.23 8.80
C HIS A 24 19.05 22.37 7.90
N ASP A 25 17.76 22.74 7.93
CA ASP A 25 17.29 23.97 7.31
C ASP A 25 17.18 25.07 8.39
N PRO A 26 18.07 26.07 8.40
CA PRO A 26 17.99 27.19 9.34
C PRO A 26 16.78 28.11 9.07
N GLY A 27 16.07 27.91 7.95
CA GLY A 27 14.82 28.60 7.64
C GLY A 27 14.00 27.82 6.62
N ALA A 28 13.17 26.89 7.09
CA ALA A 28 12.26 26.04 6.29
C ALA A 28 11.46 26.82 5.21
N SER A 29 11.23 28.11 5.43
CA SER A 29 10.55 29.00 4.49
C SER A 29 11.27 29.12 3.14
N SER A 30 12.60 29.18 3.09
CA SER A 30 13.33 29.41 1.84
C SER A 30 13.26 28.22 0.88
N THR A 31 13.43 27.00 1.42
CA THR A 31 13.27 25.74 0.68
C THR A 31 11.83 25.56 0.21
N LEU A 32 10.84 25.84 1.08
CA LEU A 32 9.42 25.73 0.71
C LEU A 32 9.03 26.74 -0.37
N THR A 33 9.45 27.99 -0.26
CA THR A 33 9.24 29.00 -1.32
C THR A 33 9.87 28.54 -2.63
N ALA A 34 11.11 28.03 -2.59
CA ALA A 34 11.81 27.56 -3.77
C ALA A 34 11.13 26.33 -4.45
N LEU A 35 10.53 25.44 -3.66
CA LEU A 35 9.78 24.29 -4.18
C LEU A 35 8.39 24.71 -4.69
N THR A 36 7.76 25.69 -4.05
CA THR A 36 6.45 26.23 -4.45
C THR A 36 6.56 26.99 -5.76
N ASN A 37 7.59 27.85 -5.92
CA ASN A 37 7.86 28.60 -7.15
C ASN A 37 8.13 27.69 -8.36
N ARG A 38 8.68 26.49 -8.12
CA ARG A 38 8.88 25.47 -9.15
C ARG A 38 7.65 24.59 -9.39
N GLY A 39 6.54 24.86 -8.69
CA GLY A 39 5.29 24.09 -8.78
C GLY A 39 5.44 22.64 -8.28
N LEU A 40 6.43 22.35 -7.44
CA LEU A 40 6.72 20.98 -6.96
C LEU A 40 5.95 20.65 -5.68
N VAL A 41 5.64 21.66 -4.88
CA VAL A 41 4.78 21.53 -3.70
C VAL A 41 3.76 22.66 -3.69
N GLU A 42 2.65 22.42 -3.00
CA GLU A 42 1.68 23.44 -2.61
C GLU A 42 1.72 23.59 -1.10
N VAL A 43 1.58 24.84 -0.64
CA VAL A 43 1.62 25.20 0.78
C VAL A 43 0.27 25.82 1.14
N ASP A 44 -0.42 25.17 2.07
CA ASP A 44 -1.68 25.64 2.64
C ASP A 44 -1.39 26.18 4.06
N TYR A 45 -2.02 27.31 4.39
CA TYR A 45 -1.99 27.89 5.74
C TYR A 45 -3.36 27.67 6.38
N LEU A 46 -3.41 26.81 7.39
CA LEU A 46 -4.63 26.50 8.12
C LEU A 46 -4.63 27.21 9.47
N PRO A 47 -5.79 27.70 9.95
CA PRO A 47 -5.90 28.23 11.30
C PRO A 47 -5.64 27.11 12.31
N GLY A 48 -4.77 27.37 13.29
CA GLY A 48 -4.55 26.48 14.44
C GLY A 48 -4.84 27.22 15.74
N LEU A 49 -5.02 26.46 16.82
CA LEU A 49 -5.48 26.97 18.11
C LEU A 49 -4.56 28.04 18.73
N LEU A 50 -3.24 27.94 18.51
CA LEU A 50 -2.22 28.84 19.05
C LEU A 50 -1.27 29.41 17.99
N SER A 51 -1.36 28.92 16.74
CA SER A 51 -0.51 29.35 15.62
C SER A 51 -1.09 28.87 14.29
N THR A 52 -0.66 29.47 13.18
CA THR A 52 -0.98 28.99 11.83
C THR A 52 -0.30 27.65 11.56
N ILE A 53 -1.07 26.63 11.18
CA ILE A 53 -0.54 25.34 10.75
C ILE A 53 -0.16 25.44 9.28
N VAL A 54 1.12 25.25 8.99
CA VAL A 54 1.65 25.17 7.63
C VAL A 54 1.52 23.71 7.17
N CYS A 55 0.71 23.48 6.15
CA CYS A 55 0.54 22.18 5.51
C CYS A 55 1.21 22.17 4.15
N VAL A 56 1.97 21.11 3.85
CA VAL A 56 2.61 20.94 2.55
C VAL A 56 2.02 19.74 1.83
N ARG A 57 1.79 19.88 0.53
CA ARG A 57 1.37 18.81 -0.37
C ARG A 57 2.30 18.75 -1.58
N ILE A 58 2.78 17.57 -1.93
CA ILE A 58 3.54 17.38 -3.17
C ILE A 58 2.60 17.42 -4.39
N THR A 59 3.01 18.09 -5.46
CA THR A 59 2.25 18.14 -6.72
C THR A 59 2.56 16.93 -7.60
N PRO A 60 1.83 16.69 -8.70
CA PRO A 60 2.25 15.73 -9.72
C PRO A 60 3.66 15.99 -10.26
N ALA A 61 4.02 17.24 -10.56
CA ALA A 61 5.36 17.61 -11.02
C ALA A 61 6.44 17.39 -9.95
N GLY A 62 6.11 17.70 -8.68
CA GLY A 62 6.97 17.40 -7.53
C GLY A 62 7.24 15.92 -7.37
N ARG A 63 6.22 15.07 -7.55
CA ARG A 63 6.41 13.61 -7.51
C ARG A 63 7.33 13.13 -8.62
N THR A 64 7.11 13.58 -9.85
CA THR A 64 7.98 13.20 -10.98
C THR A 64 9.42 13.64 -10.73
N THR A 65 9.62 14.86 -10.23
CA THR A 65 10.95 15.41 -9.95
C THR A 65 11.63 14.67 -8.80
N ALA A 66 10.91 14.41 -7.71
CA ALA A 66 11.40 13.62 -6.59
C ALA A 66 11.77 12.20 -7.04
N ARG A 67 10.94 11.59 -7.90
CA ARG A 67 11.20 10.26 -8.46
C ARG A 67 12.46 10.25 -9.32
N ALA A 68 12.58 11.17 -10.25
CA ALA A 68 13.79 11.32 -11.07
C ALA A 68 15.04 11.56 -10.21
N GLY A 69 14.96 12.41 -9.18
CA GLY A 69 16.07 12.69 -8.26
C GLY A 69 16.43 11.51 -7.34
N LEU A 70 15.49 10.60 -7.08
CA LEU A 70 15.73 9.35 -6.36
C LEU A 70 16.18 8.20 -7.28
N GLY A 71 16.38 8.47 -8.58
CA GLY A 71 16.73 7.44 -9.56
C GLY A 71 15.57 6.51 -9.92
N TYR A 72 14.34 6.85 -9.52
CA TYR A 72 13.14 6.15 -9.99
C TYR A 72 12.90 6.56 -11.46
N GLY A 73 13.09 5.59 -12.36
CA GLY A 73 13.16 5.77 -13.81
C GLY A 73 11.91 6.35 -14.49
N THR A 74 12.05 6.55 -15.80
CA THR A 74 11.11 7.15 -16.76
C THR A 74 9.64 6.76 -16.52
N ARG A 75 8.72 7.68 -16.85
CA ARG A 75 7.26 7.46 -16.80
C ARG A 75 6.90 6.12 -17.45
N TRP A 76 6.61 5.13 -16.61
CA TRP A 76 6.27 3.78 -17.03
C TRP A 76 5.06 3.78 -17.97
N VAL A 77 5.23 3.18 -19.15
CA VAL A 77 4.12 2.90 -20.07
C VAL A 77 3.30 1.81 -19.40
N LYS A 78 2.07 2.15 -19.02
CA LYS A 78 1.19 1.19 -18.36
C LYS A 78 0.83 0.08 -19.34
N HIS A 79 1.52 -1.04 -19.23
CA HIS A 79 1.20 -2.22 -20.02
C HIS A 79 -0.18 -2.75 -19.63
N GLN A 80 -0.83 -3.44 -20.56
CA GLN A 80 -2.19 -3.95 -20.34
C GLN A 80 -2.23 -4.90 -19.14
N TRP A 81 -1.25 -5.79 -18.96
CA TRP A 81 -1.18 -6.71 -17.81
C TRP A 81 -1.02 -6.01 -16.44
N ALA A 82 -0.82 -4.69 -16.43
CA ALA A 82 -0.21 -4.05 -15.30
C ALA A 82 -1.21 -3.42 -14.32
N LEU A 83 -1.15 -3.90 -13.09
CA LEU A 83 -1.93 -3.43 -11.96
C LEU A 83 -1.56 -1.98 -11.65
N SER A 84 -2.55 -1.21 -11.20
CA SER A 84 -2.25 0.11 -10.61
C SER A 84 -1.45 -0.08 -9.31
N GLU A 85 -0.73 0.96 -8.87
CA GLU A 85 0.01 0.94 -7.60
C GLU A 85 -0.87 0.46 -6.42
N TRP A 86 -2.12 0.93 -6.39
CA TRP A 86 -3.06 0.55 -5.36
C TRP A 86 -3.45 -0.93 -5.44
N LEU A 87 -3.78 -1.45 -6.64
CA LEU A 87 -4.08 -2.88 -6.81
C LEU A 87 -2.86 -3.75 -6.51
N TRP A 88 -1.67 -3.32 -6.91
CA TRP A 88 -0.42 -4.00 -6.60
C TRP A 88 -0.18 -4.09 -5.10
N ARG A 89 -0.41 -2.99 -4.35
CA ARG A 89 -0.29 -2.97 -2.89
C ARG A 89 -1.26 -3.92 -2.20
N GLU A 90 -2.50 -4.02 -2.67
CA GLU A 90 -3.45 -4.99 -2.14
C GLU A 90 -3.05 -6.43 -2.50
N PHE A 91 -2.52 -6.63 -3.71
CA PHE A 91 -2.03 -7.92 -4.17
C PHE A 91 -0.84 -8.43 -3.35
N THR A 92 0.13 -7.57 -3.02
CA THR A 92 1.31 -7.95 -2.22
C THR A 92 0.96 -8.29 -0.78
N LYS A 93 -0.13 -7.76 -0.21
CA LYS A 93 -0.63 -8.20 1.11
C LYS A 93 -1.04 -9.67 1.09
N VAL A 94 -1.68 -10.13 0.01
CA VAL A 94 -2.07 -11.54 -0.14
C VAL A 94 -0.85 -12.43 -0.29
N VAL A 95 0.14 -11.98 -1.06
CA VAL A 95 1.42 -12.69 -1.19
C VAL A 95 2.11 -12.80 0.17
N ALA A 96 2.15 -11.70 0.94
CA ALA A 96 2.74 -11.67 2.28
C ALA A 96 2.00 -12.58 3.28
N ALA A 97 0.68 -12.72 3.13
CA ALA A 97 -0.13 -13.62 3.96
C ALA A 97 0.11 -15.11 3.63
N GLY A 98 0.69 -15.42 2.48
CA GLY A 98 1.07 -16.77 2.09
C GLY A 98 -0.11 -17.73 2.10
N GLU A 99 0.06 -18.88 2.77
CA GLU A 99 -0.94 -19.96 2.83
C GLU A 99 -2.11 -19.63 3.76
N ASP A 100 -1.90 -18.81 4.78
CA ASP A 100 -2.97 -18.38 5.70
C ASP A 100 -4.04 -17.53 4.99
N GLY A 101 -3.65 -16.93 3.87
CA GLY A 101 -4.48 -16.01 3.09
C GLY A 101 -4.73 -14.68 3.81
N LEU A 102 -5.06 -13.66 3.03
CA LEU A 102 -5.39 -12.34 3.59
C LEU A 102 -6.85 -12.32 4.03
N ARG A 103 -7.14 -11.96 5.28
CA ARG A 103 -8.53 -11.90 5.75
C ARG A 103 -9.34 -10.85 5.01
N THR A 104 -10.64 -11.09 4.87
CA THR A 104 -11.51 -10.21 4.09
C THR A 104 -11.51 -8.77 4.59
N GLU A 105 -11.41 -8.56 5.90
CA GLU A 105 -11.40 -7.24 6.53
C GLU A 105 -10.08 -6.47 6.32
N GLN A 106 -9.01 -7.16 5.93
CA GLN A 106 -7.69 -6.58 5.68
C GLN A 106 -7.50 -6.14 4.22
N MET A 107 -8.37 -6.62 3.33
CA MET A 107 -8.43 -6.26 1.92
C MET A 107 -9.29 -5.01 1.73
N TRP A 108 -8.85 -4.08 0.88
CA TRP A 108 -9.73 -2.99 0.49
C TRP A 108 -10.94 -3.50 -0.31
N PRO A 109 -12.20 -3.17 0.02
CA PRO A 109 -13.38 -3.81 -0.56
C PRO A 109 -13.43 -3.76 -2.10
N SER A 110 -13.07 -2.62 -2.67
CA SER A 110 -13.07 -2.45 -4.13
C SER A 110 -12.03 -3.32 -4.85
N ALA A 111 -10.97 -3.77 -4.18
CA ALA A 111 -9.92 -4.59 -4.80
C ALA A 111 -10.42 -6.00 -5.14
N HIS A 112 -11.43 -6.49 -4.40
CA HIS A 112 -12.10 -7.75 -4.67
C HIS A 112 -12.53 -7.85 -6.14
N GLY A 113 -13.25 -6.84 -6.65
CA GLY A 113 -13.78 -6.87 -8.01
C GLY A 113 -12.70 -7.03 -9.06
N TYR A 114 -11.56 -6.34 -8.90
CA TYR A 114 -10.47 -6.38 -9.86
C TYR A 114 -9.58 -7.62 -9.75
N LEU A 115 -9.33 -8.12 -8.53
CA LEU A 115 -8.36 -9.19 -8.30
C LEU A 115 -8.99 -10.58 -8.26
N VAL A 116 -10.26 -10.70 -7.87
CA VAL A 116 -11.00 -11.97 -7.85
C VAL A 116 -11.72 -12.22 -9.17
N HIS A 117 -12.39 -11.22 -9.74
CA HIS A 117 -13.12 -11.39 -10.99
C HIS A 117 -12.29 -11.04 -12.23
N GLY A 118 -11.19 -10.30 -12.05
CA GLY A 118 -10.41 -9.75 -13.15
C GLY A 118 -11.08 -8.54 -13.81
N GLU A 119 -10.38 -7.90 -14.73
CA GLU A 119 -10.91 -6.87 -15.62
C GLU A 119 -10.31 -7.13 -17.00
N LEU A 120 -10.94 -8.04 -17.75
CA LEU A 120 -10.41 -8.58 -19.02
C LEU A 120 -10.17 -7.48 -20.07
N VAL A 121 -10.98 -6.42 -20.09
CA VAL A 121 -10.80 -5.26 -20.98
C VAL A 121 -9.46 -4.56 -20.72
N ARG A 122 -9.05 -4.50 -19.45
CA ARG A 122 -7.75 -4.01 -19.04
C ARG A 122 -6.70 -5.10 -18.94
N GLY A 123 -6.94 -6.31 -19.46
CA GLY A 123 -5.98 -7.43 -19.43
C GLY A 123 -5.70 -8.04 -18.05
N ASN A 124 -6.43 -7.64 -17.01
CA ASN A 124 -6.31 -8.22 -15.68
C ASN A 124 -7.08 -9.54 -15.62
N ARG A 125 -6.39 -10.61 -15.21
CA ARG A 125 -7.00 -11.92 -14.98
C ARG A 125 -7.47 -12.06 -13.52
N PRO A 126 -8.33 -13.03 -13.21
CA PRO A 126 -8.53 -13.49 -11.84
C PRO A 126 -7.19 -13.94 -11.25
N TYR A 127 -6.63 -13.14 -10.34
CA TYR A 127 -5.36 -13.45 -9.68
C TYR A 127 -5.55 -14.03 -8.27
N LEU A 128 -6.74 -13.82 -7.69
CA LEU A 128 -7.11 -14.27 -6.36
C LEU A 128 -8.39 -15.10 -6.41
N ARG A 129 -8.59 -15.93 -5.38
CA ARG A 129 -9.89 -16.52 -5.04
C ARG A 129 -10.19 -16.31 -3.55
N VAL A 130 -11.47 -16.43 -3.19
CA VAL A 130 -11.90 -16.42 -1.79
C VAL A 130 -12.02 -17.86 -1.31
N GLU A 131 -11.31 -18.19 -0.25
CA GLU A 131 -11.48 -19.43 0.51
C GLU A 131 -12.31 -19.17 1.76
N LYS A 132 -13.18 -20.14 2.06
CA LYS A 132 -14.06 -20.13 3.22
C LYS A 132 -13.68 -21.28 4.14
N THR A 133 -13.32 -20.95 5.37
CA THR A 133 -12.95 -21.93 6.40
C THR A 133 -13.86 -21.76 7.60
N GLN A 134 -14.50 -22.84 8.05
CA GLN A 134 -15.29 -22.83 9.28
C GLN A 134 -14.37 -22.93 10.48
N ILE A 135 -14.44 -21.95 11.38
CA ILE A 135 -13.63 -21.92 12.60
C ILE A 135 -14.51 -22.19 13.79
N LYS A 136 -14.21 -23.29 14.48
CA LYS A 136 -14.82 -23.62 15.78
C LYS A 136 -14.09 -22.84 16.86
N VAL A 137 -14.83 -22.07 17.64
CA VAL A 137 -14.35 -21.39 18.83
C VAL A 137 -14.92 -22.12 20.03
N ASP A 138 -14.02 -22.56 20.89
CA ASP A 138 -14.36 -23.02 22.23
C ASP A 138 -14.70 -21.80 23.09
N GLN A 139 -15.93 -21.73 23.59
CA GLN A 139 -16.43 -20.66 24.45
C GLN A 139 -16.57 -21.13 25.91
N SER A 140 -15.78 -22.13 26.33
CA SER A 140 -15.84 -22.62 27.70
C SER A 140 -15.28 -21.60 28.70
N GLY A 141 -16.16 -21.03 29.52
CA GLY A 141 -15.79 -20.33 30.75
C GLY A 141 -15.41 -21.31 31.86
N PRO A 142 -14.70 -20.88 32.91
CA PRO A 142 -14.38 -21.74 34.05
C PRO A 142 -15.67 -22.25 34.71
N GLY A 143 -15.90 -23.57 34.67
CA GLY A 143 -17.04 -24.23 35.31
C GLY A 143 -18.30 -24.39 34.44
N GLU A 144 -18.27 -23.98 33.17
CA GLU A 144 -19.38 -24.20 32.23
C GLU A 144 -19.17 -25.44 31.35
N ALA A 145 -20.27 -26.06 30.94
CA ALA A 145 -20.22 -27.14 29.95
C ALA A 145 -19.77 -26.58 28.59
N PRO A 146 -18.86 -27.25 27.87
CA PRO A 146 -18.33 -26.74 26.62
C PRO A 146 -19.45 -26.61 25.58
N TYR A 147 -19.58 -25.41 25.01
CA TYR A 147 -20.38 -25.19 23.81
C TYR A 147 -19.50 -24.57 22.72
N TYR A 148 -19.72 -25.02 21.50
CA TYR A 148 -18.97 -24.56 20.33
C TYR A 148 -19.79 -23.56 19.55
N THR A 149 -19.20 -22.41 19.24
CA THR A 149 -19.70 -21.55 18.17
C THR A 149 -18.81 -21.70 16.95
N SER A 150 -19.40 -21.67 15.75
CA SER A 150 -18.66 -21.67 14.50
C SER A 150 -18.95 -20.39 13.74
N TYR A 151 -17.90 -19.74 13.23
CA TYR A 151 -18.05 -18.65 12.26
C TYR A 151 -17.27 -18.97 10.98
N GLU A 152 -17.75 -18.44 9.86
CA GLU A 152 -17.07 -18.54 8.58
C GLU A 152 -15.93 -17.51 8.52
N ARG A 153 -14.71 -17.97 8.28
CA ARG A 153 -13.58 -17.11 7.94
C ARG A 153 -13.40 -17.10 6.43
N CYS A 154 -13.44 -15.91 5.84
CA CYS A 154 -13.18 -15.70 4.41
C CYS A 154 -11.77 -15.10 4.22
N CYS A 155 -10.90 -15.80 3.50
CA CYS A 155 -9.55 -15.34 3.17
C CYS A 155 -9.36 -15.25 1.64
N TYR A 156 -8.59 -14.26 1.20
CA TYR A 156 -8.08 -14.18 -0.17
C TYR A 156 -6.80 -14.98 -0.28
N VAL A 157 -6.72 -15.84 -1.30
CA VAL A 157 -5.52 -16.62 -1.61
C VAL A 157 -5.15 -16.48 -3.09
N LEU A 158 -3.86 -16.60 -3.40
CA LEU A 158 -3.38 -16.61 -4.78
C LEU A 158 -3.86 -17.86 -5.52
N VAL A 159 -4.35 -17.67 -6.74
CA VAL A 159 -4.47 -18.77 -7.72
C VAL A 159 -3.19 -18.87 -8.54
N ASP A 160 -3.03 -19.95 -9.31
CA ASP A 160 -1.84 -20.19 -10.13
C ASP A 160 -1.52 -19.03 -11.08
N ALA A 161 -2.54 -18.45 -11.71
CA ALA A 161 -2.38 -17.27 -12.56
C ALA A 161 -1.84 -16.06 -11.78
N GLY A 162 -2.26 -15.89 -10.52
CA GLY A 162 -1.74 -14.85 -9.64
C GLY A 162 -0.29 -15.10 -9.22
N ARG A 163 0.05 -16.35 -8.89
CA ARG A 163 1.44 -16.74 -8.58
C ARG A 163 2.36 -16.52 -9.77
N ALA A 164 1.95 -16.96 -10.96
CA ALA A 164 2.70 -16.77 -12.19
C ALA A 164 2.91 -15.29 -12.51
N HIS A 165 1.84 -14.49 -12.46
CA HIS A 165 1.91 -13.03 -12.68
C HIS A 165 2.83 -12.35 -11.69
N TYR A 166 2.77 -12.73 -10.41
CA TYR A 166 3.67 -12.19 -9.40
C TYR A 166 5.13 -12.53 -9.70
N ALA A 167 5.44 -13.80 -9.96
CA ALA A 167 6.79 -14.27 -10.22
C ALA A 167 7.39 -13.63 -11.48
N GLU A 168 6.61 -13.52 -12.56
CA GLU A 168 7.06 -12.95 -13.83
C GLU A 168 7.30 -11.44 -13.74
N ARG A 169 6.46 -10.71 -12.98
CA ARG A 169 6.42 -9.23 -13.00
C ARG A 169 6.97 -8.56 -11.76
N LEU A 170 7.48 -9.32 -10.78
CA LEU A 170 7.96 -8.78 -9.50
C LEU A 170 9.05 -7.71 -9.70
N ALA A 171 10.01 -7.97 -10.59
CA ALA A 171 11.08 -7.01 -10.90
C ALA A 171 10.51 -5.70 -11.47
N ASP A 172 9.62 -5.80 -12.46
CA ASP A 172 8.95 -4.65 -13.09
C ASP A 172 8.19 -3.82 -12.03
N TYR A 173 7.43 -4.47 -11.15
CA TYR A 173 6.69 -3.76 -10.10
C TYR A 173 7.61 -3.18 -9.02
N ARG A 174 8.74 -3.79 -8.69
CA ARG A 174 9.73 -3.22 -7.75
C ARG A 174 10.39 -1.96 -8.33
N GLU A 175 10.64 -1.93 -9.63
CA GLU A 175 11.14 -0.74 -10.32
C GLU A 175 10.09 0.39 -10.35
N VAL A 176 8.84 0.04 -10.64
CA VAL A 176 7.76 1.01 -10.88
C VAL A 176 7.10 1.47 -9.57
N TYR A 177 6.97 0.60 -8.58
CA TYR A 177 6.36 0.87 -7.27
C TYR A 177 7.32 0.50 -6.12
N PRO A 178 8.49 1.16 -6.04
CA PRO A 178 9.54 0.85 -5.06
C PRO A 178 9.11 1.06 -3.61
N ASP A 179 8.12 1.94 -3.39
CA ASP A 179 7.56 2.22 -2.06
C ASP A 179 6.50 1.18 -1.61
N VAL A 180 6.17 0.21 -2.46
CA VAL A 180 5.27 -0.90 -2.11
C VAL A 180 6.12 -2.10 -1.70
N ALA A 181 6.00 -2.52 -0.44
CA ALA A 181 6.62 -3.76 0.01
C ALA A 181 6.06 -4.95 -0.79
N ALA A 182 6.93 -5.59 -1.56
CA ALA A 182 6.64 -6.75 -2.39
C ALA A 182 7.58 -7.89 -1.96
N PRO A 183 7.17 -8.78 -1.04
CA PRO A 183 8.00 -9.88 -0.56
C PRO A 183 8.29 -10.88 -1.69
N ASP A 184 9.29 -11.73 -1.54
CA ASP A 184 9.45 -12.84 -2.50
C ASP A 184 8.30 -13.84 -2.34
N LEU A 185 7.97 -14.55 -3.42
CA LEU A 185 6.86 -15.51 -3.40
C LEU A 185 7.22 -16.64 -2.40
N PRO A 186 6.34 -16.97 -1.44
CA PRO A 186 6.55 -18.16 -0.62
C PRO A 186 6.58 -19.40 -1.52
N PRO A 187 7.40 -20.42 -1.19
CA PRO A 187 7.48 -21.65 -1.96
C PRO A 187 6.09 -22.28 -2.14
N ALA A 188 5.86 -22.93 -3.27
CA ALA A 188 4.59 -23.61 -3.51
C ALA A 188 4.37 -24.71 -2.45
N PRO A 189 3.12 -24.92 -1.99
CA PRO A 189 2.84 -26.01 -1.06
C PRO A 189 3.25 -27.34 -1.69
N ALA A 190 3.90 -28.19 -0.91
CA ALA A 190 4.14 -29.57 -1.31
C ALA A 190 2.79 -30.23 -1.58
N THR A 191 2.61 -30.76 -2.78
CA THR A 191 1.40 -31.48 -3.16
C THR A 191 1.33 -32.74 -2.32
N THR A 192 0.55 -32.72 -1.23
CA THR A 192 0.21 -33.94 -0.50
C THR A 192 -0.76 -34.72 -1.38
N SER A 193 -0.23 -35.71 -2.11
CA SER A 193 -1.01 -36.77 -2.76
C SER A 193 -1.63 -37.71 -1.74
#